data_AF-A0A959TD18-F1
#
_entry.id   AF-A0A959TD18-F1
#
_cell.length_a   1.000
_cell.length_b   1.000
_cell.length_c   1.000
_cell.angle_alpha   90.00
_cell.angle_beta   90.00
_cell.angle_gamma   90.00
#
_symmetry.space_group_name_H-M   'P 1'
#
loop_
_entity.id
_entity.type
_entity.pdbx_description
1 polymer ?
#
loop_
_entity_poly.entity_id
_entity_poly.type
_entity_poly.pdbx_seq_one_letter_code
_entity_poly.pdbx_strand_id
1 'polypeptide(L)'
;YLKDLHGIFGDWELALAAYNCGPGNVNKAIRRSGGKRDYWEVYAWLPRETRGYVPAFIAVNYIMAHAADHNLYPVAPTYCAYEMDTVQVCYPLELADLAKATGTT
;
A
#
# COMPACT_ATOMS: atom_id res chain seq x y z
N TYR A 1 1.14 -14.34 7.55
CA TYR A 1 2.12 -13.31 7.14
C TYR A 1 2.12 -12.07 8.03
N LEU A 2 1.08 -11.22 8.06
CA LEU A 2 1.12 -9.99 8.89
C LEU A 2 1.29 -10.29 10.39
N LYS A 3 0.63 -11.34 10.90
CA LYS A 3 0.83 -11.85 12.27
C LYS A 3 2.27 -12.32 12.53
N ASP A 4 2.94 -12.85 11.52
CA ASP A 4 4.34 -13.30 11.62
C ASP A 4 5.28 -12.10 11.69
N LEU A 5 5.04 -11.06 10.87
CA LEU A 5 5.74 -9.79 10.97
C LEU A 5 5.54 -9.14 12.34
N HIS A 6 4.32 -9.15 12.86
CA HIS A 6 4.06 -8.70 14.23
C HIS A 6 4.80 -9.54 15.27
N GLY A 7 4.89 -10.87 15.09
CA GLY A 7 5.70 -11.73 15.95
C GLY A 7 7.20 -11.41 15.93
N ILE A 8 7.73 -10.93 14.80
CA ILE A 8 9.14 -10.52 14.65
C ILE A 8 9.38 -9.16 15.31
N PHE A 9 8.54 -8.17 15.02
CA PHE A 9 8.77 -6.78 15.40
C PHE A 9 8.19 -6.43 16.76
N GLY A 10 7.09 -7.06 17.18
CA GLY A 10 6.36 -6.78 18.41
C GLY A 10 5.53 -5.49 18.35
N ASP A 11 5.39 -4.91 17.16
CA ASP A 11 4.71 -3.65 16.91
C ASP A 11 3.96 -3.71 15.58
N TRP A 12 2.71 -3.22 15.57
CA TRP A 12 1.85 -3.29 14.39
C TRP A 12 2.25 -2.29 13.31
N GLU A 13 2.78 -1.12 13.69
CA GLU A 13 3.21 -0.10 12.73
C GLU A 13 4.46 -0.55 11.97
N LEU A 14 5.42 -1.15 12.67
CA LEU A 14 6.58 -1.82 12.06
C LEU A 14 6.18 -3.03 11.21
N ALA A 15 5.17 -3.80 11.63
CA ALA A 15 4.66 -4.90 10.83
C ALA A 15 4.03 -4.41 9.52
N LEU A 16 3.26 -3.33 9.55
CA LEU A 16 2.69 -2.69 8.37
C LEU A 16 3.79 -2.10 7.46
N ALA A 17 4.80 -1.44 8.03
CA ALA A 17 5.94 -0.95 7.28
C ALA A 17 6.72 -2.09 6.60
N ALA A 18 6.94 -3.21 7.31
CA ALA A 18 7.61 -4.40 6.80
C ALA A 18 6.79 -5.13 5.74
N TYR A 19 5.46 -5.07 5.81
CA TYR A 19 4.59 -5.59 4.77
C TYR A 19 4.76 -4.81 3.46
N ASN A 20 4.89 -3.48 3.53
CA ASN A 20 5.05 -2.62 2.36
C ASN A 20 6.47 -2.67 1.76
N CYS A 21 7.53 -2.57 2.55
CA CYS A 21 8.91 -2.47 2.04
C CYS A 21 9.80 -3.68 2.33
N GLY A 22 9.24 -4.70 2.96
CA GLY A 22 9.95 -5.90 3.36
C GLY A 22 10.64 -5.75 4.73
N PRO A 23 10.70 -6.84 5.52
CA PRO A 23 11.31 -6.84 6.86
C PRO A 23 12.81 -6.49 6.85
N GLY A 24 13.51 -6.77 5.76
CA GLY A 24 14.93 -6.40 5.60
C GLY A 24 15.18 -4.90 5.61
N ASN A 25 14.28 -4.10 5.02
CA ASN A 25 14.40 -2.64 5.01
C ASN A 25 14.05 -2.04 6.39
N VAL A 26 13.08 -2.62 7.08
CA VAL A 26 12.77 -2.26 8.47
C VAL A 26 13.93 -2.58 9.41
N ASN A 27 14.55 -3.75 9.30
CA ASN A 27 15.74 -4.10 10.07
C ASN A 27 16.92 -3.15 9.81
N LYS A 28 17.13 -2.72 8.56
CA LYS A 28 18.13 -1.69 8.24
C LYS A 28 17.79 -0.36 8.92
N ALA A 29 16.53 0.05 8.94
CA ALA A 29 16.10 1.29 9.59
C ALA A 29 16.29 1.23 11.11
N ILE A 30 15.86 0.13 11.75
CA ILE A 30 16.10 -0.15 13.18
C ILE A 30 17.59 -0.03 13.50
N ARG A 31 18.47 -0.69 12.73
CA ARG A 31 19.92 -0.61 12.96
C ARG A 31 20.46 0.81 12.82
N ARG A 32 19.98 1.58 11.84
CA ARG A 32 20.43 2.97 11.60
C ARG A 32 19.90 3.98 12.63
N SER A 33 18.76 3.68 13.27
CA SER A 33 18.18 4.48 14.35
C SER A 33 18.87 4.29 15.71
N GLY A 34 19.85 3.39 15.80
CA GLY A 34 20.46 3.00 17.09
C GLY A 34 19.71 1.88 17.81
N GLY A 35 18.94 1.07 17.10
CA GLY A 35 18.22 -0.08 17.65
C GLY A 35 16.82 0.24 18.17
N LYS A 36 16.26 1.39 17.81
CA LYS A 36 14.87 1.75 18.16
C LYS A 36 13.89 0.80 17.47
N ARG A 37 12.82 0.46 18.18
CA ARG A 37 11.80 -0.52 17.74
C ARG A 37 10.40 0.07 17.71
N ASP A 38 10.31 1.38 17.65
CA ASP A 38 9.08 2.13 17.42
C ASP A 38 9.09 2.68 15.99
N TYR A 39 7.94 2.64 15.31
CA TYR A 39 7.83 3.09 13.92
C TYR A 39 8.21 4.56 13.74
N TRP A 40 7.75 5.45 14.62
CA TRP A 40 8.01 6.88 14.56
C TRP A 40 9.48 7.18 14.84
N GLU A 41 10.08 6.44 15.77
CA GLU A 41 11.52 6.50 16.03
C GLU A 41 12.38 5.96 14.89
N VAL A 42 11.87 5.12 13.99
CA VAL A 42 12.63 4.64 12.81
C VAL A 42 12.21 5.32 11.50
N TYR A 43 11.16 6.15 11.54
CA TYR A 43 10.52 6.79 10.40
C TYR A 43 11.52 7.48 9.45
N ALA A 44 12.45 8.25 10.00
CA ALA A 44 13.44 9.00 9.23
C ALA A 44 14.43 8.09 8.45
N TRP A 45 14.55 6.81 8.84
CA TRP A 45 15.46 5.84 8.24
C TRP A 45 14.77 4.85 7.30
N LEU A 46 13.43 4.83 7.25
CA LEU A 46 12.67 4.04 6.29
C LEU A 46 12.81 4.60 4.86
N PRO A 47 12.62 3.75 3.82
CA PRO A 47 12.53 4.22 2.44
C PRO A 47 11.45 5.29 2.29
N ARG A 48 11.71 6.31 1.47
CA ARG A 48 10.81 7.45 1.28
C ARG A 48 9.39 7.03 0.89
N GLU A 49 9.30 6.03 0.02
CA GLU A 49 8.03 5.46 -0.45
C GLU A 49 7.20 4.87 0.71
N THR A 50 7.86 4.21 1.66
CA THR A 50 7.21 3.49 2.78
C THR A 50 6.83 4.40 3.94
N ARG A 51 7.49 5.55 4.09
CA ARG A 51 7.16 6.53 5.15
C ARG A 51 5.70 6.95 5.11
N GLY A 52 5.12 7.05 3.92
CA GLY A 52 3.71 7.39 3.78
C GLY A 52 2.74 6.25 4.12
N TYR A 53 3.19 4.99 4.15
CA TYR A 53 2.29 3.84 4.16
C TYR A 53 1.47 3.72 5.46
N VAL A 54 2.14 3.78 6.62
CA VAL A 54 1.46 3.66 7.93
C VAL A 54 0.57 4.89 8.22
N PRO A 55 1.04 6.15 8.03
CA PRO A 55 0.17 7.32 8.18
C PRO A 55 -1.03 7.29 7.24
N ALA A 56 -0.86 6.87 5.99
CA ALA A 56 -1.96 6.74 5.04
C ALA A 56 -2.97 5.67 5.49
N PHE A 57 -2.50 4.52 5.99
CA PHE A 57 -3.37 3.48 6.54
C PHE A 57 -4.20 4.00 7.72
N ILE A 58 -3.60 4.74 8.65
CA ILE A 58 -4.31 5.36 9.77
C ILE A 58 -5.31 6.39 9.25
N ALA A 59 -4.91 7.26 8.33
CA ALA A 59 -5.77 8.28 7.75
C ALA A 59 -6.99 7.69 7.03
N VAL A 60 -6.81 6.63 6.24
CA VAL A 60 -7.92 5.95 5.55
C VAL A 60 -8.89 5.34 6.56
N ASN A 61 -8.39 4.65 7.60
CA ASN A 61 -9.28 4.10 8.63
C ASN A 61 -10.06 5.19 9.36
N TYR A 62 -9.40 6.29 9.71
CA TYR A 62 -10.05 7.45 10.33
C TYR A 62 -11.12 8.06 9.41
N ILE A 63 -10.78 8.33 8.15
CA ILE A 63 -11.69 8.91 7.17
C ILE A 63 -12.91 8.00 6.94
N MET A 64 -12.71 6.69 6.86
CA MET A 64 -13.81 5.74 6.66
C MET A 64 -14.71 5.62 7.90
N ALA A 65 -14.13 5.70 9.11
CA ALA A 65 -14.88 5.68 10.36
C ALA A 65 -15.65 7.00 10.62
N HIS A 66 -15.09 8.12 10.18
CA HIS A 66 -15.62 9.48 10.39
C HIS A 66 -16.08 10.13 9.08
N ALA A 67 -16.50 9.33 8.10
CA ALA A 67 -16.85 9.84 6.77
C ALA A 67 -17.96 10.89 6.83
N ALA A 68 -18.96 10.67 7.68
CA ALA A 68 -20.07 11.60 7.90
C ALA A 68 -19.61 12.94 8.50
N ASP A 69 -18.66 12.93 9.43
CA ASP A 69 -18.10 14.13 10.07
C ASP A 69 -17.36 15.02 9.06
N HIS A 70 -16.89 14.42 7.96
CA HIS A 70 -16.17 15.08 6.87
C HIS A 70 -17.01 15.28 5.61
N ASN A 71 -18.34 15.11 5.68
CA ASN A 71 -19.26 15.20 4.53
C ASN A 71 -18.86 14.30 3.35
N LEU A 72 -18.25 13.15 3.64
CA LEU A 72 -17.92 12.14 2.65
C LEU A 72 -19.04 11.12 2.58
N TYR A 73 -19.53 10.89 1.37
CA TYR A 73 -20.59 9.93 1.08
C TYR A 73 -20.18 9.08 -0.13
N PRO A 74 -20.61 7.81 -0.16
CA PRO A 74 -20.33 6.95 -1.31
C PRO A 74 -20.98 7.53 -2.56
N VAL A 75 -20.17 7.69 -3.61
CA VAL A 75 -20.65 8.03 -4.95
C VAL A 75 -20.65 6.74 -5.76
N ALA A 76 -21.76 6.47 -6.45
CA ALA A 76 -21.82 5.34 -7.36
C ALA A 76 -20.72 5.50 -8.42
N PRO A 77 -19.88 4.47 -8.65
CA PRO A 77 -18.83 4.57 -9.65
C PRO A 77 -19.45 4.76 -11.04
N THR A 78 -18.82 5.59 -11.88
CA THR A 78 -19.25 5.82 -13.27
C THR A 78 -19.22 4.53 -14.10
N TYR A 79 -18.32 3.62 -13.74
CA TYR A 79 -18.15 2.32 -14.38
C TYR A 79 -18.28 1.23 -13.33
N CYS A 80 -19.15 0.27 -13.58
CA CYS A 80 -19.26 -0.90 -12.73
C CYS A 80 -18.35 -2.00 -13.26
N ALA A 81 -17.56 -2.61 -12.38
CA ALA A 81 -16.60 -3.66 -12.71
C ALA A 81 -17.21 -4.93 -13.34
N TYR A 82 -18.54 -5.03 -13.48
CA TYR A 82 -19.20 -6.15 -14.17
C TYR A 82 -19.06 -6.08 -15.70
N GLU A 83 -18.66 -4.95 -16.27
CA GLU A 83 -18.45 -4.80 -17.73
C GLU A 83 -17.00 -5.11 -18.15
N MET A 84 -16.23 -5.76 -17.29
CA MET A 84 -14.88 -6.22 -17.61
C MET A 84 -14.88 -7.71 -17.97
N ASP A 85 -14.24 -8.05 -19.09
CA ASP A 85 -13.99 -9.42 -19.52
C ASP A 85 -12.48 -9.71 -19.51
N THR A 86 -12.10 -10.98 -19.40
CA THR A 86 -10.69 -11.41 -19.35
C THR A 86 -10.27 -12.00 -20.68
N VAL A 87 -9.27 -11.39 -21.34
CA VAL A 87 -8.66 -11.95 -22.55
C VAL A 87 -7.35 -12.63 -22.20
N GLN A 88 -7.22 -13.91 -22.57
CA GLN A 88 -5.97 -14.66 -22.44
C GLN A 88 -5.03 -14.32 -23.60
N VAL A 89 -3.80 -13.94 -23.27
CA VAL A 89 -2.77 -13.60 -24.26
C VAL A 89 -1.82 -14.78 -24.41
N CYS A 90 -1.88 -15.48 -25.55
CA CYS A 90 -1.13 -16.71 -25.80
C CYS A 90 0.24 -16.49 -26.49
N TYR A 91 0.56 -15.24 -26.85
CA TYR A 91 1.78 -14.86 -27.56
C TYR A 91 2.30 -13.52 -27.04
N PRO A 92 3.60 -13.19 -27.20
CA PRO A 92 4.10 -11.86 -26.86
C PRO A 92 3.28 -10.77 -27.55
N LEU A 93 2.76 -9.83 -26.77
CA LEU A 93 1.92 -8.72 -27.23
C LEU A 93 2.49 -7.41 -26.67
N GLU A 94 2.70 -6.43 -27.56
CA GLU A 94 3.10 -5.09 -27.13
C GLU A 94 1.88 -4.29 -26.67
N LEU A 95 2.01 -3.57 -25.56
CA LEU A 95 0.93 -2.70 -25.05
C LEU A 95 0.54 -1.61 -26.05
N ALA A 96 1.47 -1.17 -26.91
CA ALA A 96 1.19 -0.22 -27.97
C ALA A 96 0.23 -0.77 -29.03
N ASP A 97 0.30 -2.06 -29.34
CA ASP A 97 -0.61 -2.69 -30.30
C ASP A 97 -1.98 -2.96 -29.69
N LEU A 98 -2.03 -3.28 -28.39
CA LEU A 98 -3.29 -3.32 -27.65
C LEU A 98 -3.98 -1.95 -27.68
N ALA A 99 -3.25 -0.87 -27.40
CA ALA A 99 -3.76 0.50 -27.39
C ALA A 99 -4.37 0.90 -28.75
N LYS A 100 -3.68 0.58 -29.86
CA LYS A 100 -4.22 0.75 -31.22
C LYS A 100 -5.50 -0.06 -31.44
N ALA A 101 -5.53 -1.32 -31.00
CA ALA A 101 -6.67 -2.21 -31.19
C ALA A 101 -7.90 -1.79 -30.38
N THR A 102 -7.70 -1.22 -29.18
CA THR A 102 -8.76 -0.75 -28.29
C THR A 102 -9.12 0.73 -28.49
N GLY A 103 -8.42 1.43 -29.39
CA GLY A 103 -8.66 2.86 -29.63
C GLY A 103 -8.27 3.75 -28.45
N THR A 104 -7.39 3.28 -27.57
CA THR A 104 -6.86 4.02 -26.43
C THR A 104 -5.45 4.53 -26.76
N THR A 105 -5.07 5.71 -26.27
CA THR A 105 -3.75 6.32 -26.53
C THR A 105 -2.67 5.82 -25.59
#